data_AF-A7YXJ2-F1
#
_entry.id   AF-A7YXJ2-F1
#
_cell.length_a   1.000
_cell.length_b   1.000
_cell.length_c   1.000
_cell.angle_alpha   90.00
_cell.angle_beta   90.00
_cell.angle_gamma   90.00
#
_symmetry.space_group_name_H-M   'P 1'
#
loop_
_entity.id
_entity.type
_entity.pdbx_description
1 polymer ?
#
loop_
_entity_poly.entity_id
_entity_poly.type
_entity_poly.pdbx_seq_one_letter_code
_entity_poly.pdbx_strand_id
1 'polypeptide(L)'
;MAAPRSMILTGAVALAGMALVSLGCAAFVPAAHKLPVSSMEVSAARLPTAALSAAAVAAPTAAHADGGSVWIPALSAVGAGFAIGLAAIGSGVGQGIASGRCIDGISRQPEVADDLRGVLLLSLAFMESLTIYGLVIALVLLFANPLIK
;
A
#
# COMPACT_ATOMS: atom_id res chain seq x y z
N MET A 1 33.11 12.94 9.02
CA MET A 1 33.07 11.99 7.89
C MET A 1 31.96 10.92 8.06
N ALA A 2 30.69 11.32 8.22
CA ALA A 2 29.56 10.39 8.45
C ALA A 2 28.55 10.32 7.28
N ALA A 3 28.70 11.17 6.27
CA ALA A 3 27.82 11.26 5.10
C ALA A 3 27.68 9.98 4.25
N PRO A 4 28.75 9.17 4.00
CA PRO A 4 28.63 8.08 3.03
C PRO A 4 27.72 6.94 3.52
N ARG A 5 27.67 6.68 4.83
CA ARG A 5 26.84 5.61 5.40
C ARG A 5 25.34 5.93 5.36
N SER A 6 24.99 7.21 5.54
CA SER A 6 23.59 7.65 5.50
C SER A 6 23.03 7.59 4.08
N MET A 7 23.81 8.01 3.07
CA MET A 7 23.37 7.97 1.67
C MET A 7 23.20 6.53 1.16
N ILE A 8 24.05 5.60 1.62
CA ILE A 8 23.93 4.17 1.27
C ILE A 8 22.65 3.58 1.89
N LEU A 9 22.35 3.89 3.15
CA LEU A 9 21.17 3.35 3.82
C LEU A 9 19.86 3.90 3.21
N THR A 10 19.81 5.21 2.92
CA THR A 10 18.65 5.83 2.27
C THR A 10 18.48 5.31 0.83
N GLY A 11 19.58 5.12 0.09
CA GLY A 11 19.54 4.54 -1.26
C GLY A 11 19.07 3.08 -1.26
N ALA A 12 19.52 2.28 -0.29
CA ALA A 12 19.10 0.88 -0.14
C ALA A 12 17.61 0.76 0.19
N VAL A 13 17.09 1.61 1.10
CA VAL A 13 15.65 1.64 1.44
C VAL A 13 14.82 2.11 0.25
N ALA A 14 15.28 3.11 -0.51
CA ALA A 14 14.60 3.57 -1.71
C ALA A 14 14.54 2.49 -2.80
N LEU A 15 15.65 1.76 -3.03
CA LEU A 15 15.70 0.67 -4.00
C LEU A 15 14.84 -0.53 -3.57
N ALA A 16 14.86 -0.90 -2.30
CA ALA A 16 14.00 -1.95 -1.76
C ALA A 16 12.51 -1.59 -1.86
N GLY A 17 12.16 -0.32 -1.56
CA GLY A 17 10.81 0.20 -1.76
C GLY A 17 10.39 0.19 -3.22
N MET A 18 11.27 0.59 -4.14
CA MET A 18 10.99 0.61 -5.57
C MET A 18 10.86 -0.80 -6.17
N ALA A 19 11.61 -1.78 -5.66
CA ALA A 19 11.47 -3.19 -6.02
C ALA A 19 10.14 -3.78 -5.53
N LEU A 20 9.71 -3.46 -4.30
CA LEU A 20 8.41 -3.87 -3.76
C LEU A 20 7.23 -3.28 -4.57
N VAL A 21 7.32 -2.00 -4.95
CA VAL A 21 6.30 -1.34 -5.79
C VAL A 21 6.28 -1.96 -7.20
N SER A 22 7.44 -2.26 -7.77
CA SER A 22 7.53 -2.83 -9.12
C SER A 22 7.02 -4.28 -9.19
N LEU A 23 7.23 -5.08 -8.14
CA LEU A 23 6.59 -6.40 -8.02
C LEU A 23 5.06 -6.30 -7.89
N GLY A 24 4.54 -5.25 -7.25
CA GLY A 24 3.10 -4.99 -7.16
C GLY A 24 2.45 -4.52 -8.47
N CYS A 25 3.17 -3.76 -9.30
CA CYS A 25 2.63 -3.21 -10.56
C CYS A 25 2.46 -4.24 -11.68
N ALA A 26 3.19 -5.37 -11.65
CA ALA A 26 3.00 -6.46 -12.63
C ALA A 26 1.61 -7.14 -12.51
N ALA A 27 0.83 -6.84 -11.47
CA ALA A 27 -0.54 -7.32 -11.28
C ALA A 27 -1.60 -6.43 -11.97
N PHE A 28 -1.22 -5.34 -12.65
CA PHE A 28 -2.18 -4.45 -13.31
C PHE A 28 -2.57 -5.00 -14.69
N VAL A 29 -3.65 -5.78 -14.72
CA VAL A 29 -4.24 -6.39 -15.92
C VAL A 29 -4.91 -5.32 -16.80
N PRO A 30 -4.64 -5.27 -18.11
CA PRO A 30 -5.38 -4.41 -19.04
C PRO A 30 -6.78 -4.99 -19.31
N ALA A 31 -7.82 -4.14 -19.28
CA ALA A 31 -9.19 -4.55 -19.59
C ALA A 31 -9.32 -5.04 -21.05
N ALA A 32 -9.68 -6.31 -21.25
CA ALA A 32 -9.86 -6.87 -22.59
C ALA A 32 -11.26 -6.55 -23.18
N HIS A 33 -11.27 -6.33 -24.50
CA HIS A 33 -12.42 -6.03 -25.35
C HIS A 33 -13.53 -7.10 -25.23
N LYS A 34 -14.80 -6.66 -25.12
CA LYS A 34 -15.97 -7.55 -25.03
C LYS A 34 -16.14 -8.32 -26.35
N LEU A 35 -15.98 -9.64 -26.32
CA LEU A 35 -16.41 -10.54 -27.39
C LEU A 35 -17.73 -11.25 -26.99
N PRO A 36 -18.62 -11.56 -27.94
CA PRO A 36 -19.95 -12.10 -27.67
C PRO A 36 -19.88 -13.51 -27.06
N VAL A 37 -20.55 -13.68 -25.91
CA VAL A 37 -20.53 -14.87 -25.07
C VAL A 37 -21.46 -15.95 -25.64
N SER A 38 -20.90 -17.11 -26.00
CA SER A 38 -21.66 -18.36 -26.17
C SER A 38 -21.71 -19.05 -24.81
N SER A 39 -22.91 -19.23 -24.26
CA SER A 39 -23.17 -19.87 -22.98
C SER A 39 -22.76 -21.35 -23.00
N MET A 40 -21.55 -21.62 -22.50
CA MET A 40 -21.16 -22.96 -22.06
C MET A 40 -21.03 -22.88 -20.55
N GLU A 41 -22.09 -23.25 -19.84
CA GLU A 41 -22.09 -23.42 -18.39
C GLU A 41 -21.07 -24.51 -18.01
N VAL A 42 -19.86 -24.10 -17.65
CA VAL A 42 -18.93 -24.97 -16.94
C VAL A 42 -19.27 -24.86 -15.47
N SER A 43 -20.00 -25.85 -14.97
CA SER A 43 -20.36 -26.04 -13.57
C SER A 43 -19.12 -25.86 -12.67
N ALA A 44 -19.04 -24.71 -12.01
CA ALA A 44 -17.95 -24.30 -11.12
C ALA A 44 -17.84 -25.13 -9.81
N ALA A 45 -18.64 -26.20 -9.68
CA ALA A 45 -18.88 -26.88 -8.42
C ALA A 45 -17.83 -27.95 -8.03
N ARG A 46 -16.67 -28.07 -8.70
CA ARG A 46 -15.77 -29.21 -8.42
C ARG A 46 -14.25 -28.99 -8.44
N LEU A 47 -13.74 -27.77 -8.51
CA LEU A 47 -12.29 -27.55 -8.47
C LEU A 47 -11.81 -27.19 -7.06
N PRO A 48 -10.76 -27.85 -6.52
CA PRO A 48 -10.22 -27.52 -5.21
C PRO A 48 -9.64 -26.10 -5.19
N THR A 49 -9.71 -25.41 -4.05
CA THR A 49 -9.25 -24.02 -3.84
C THR A 49 -7.81 -23.79 -4.30
N ALA A 50 -6.95 -24.82 -4.23
CA ALA A 50 -5.59 -24.78 -4.75
C ALA A 50 -5.50 -24.74 -6.29
N ALA A 51 -6.37 -25.46 -7.00
CA ALA A 51 -6.44 -25.41 -8.46
C ALA A 51 -7.01 -24.07 -8.94
N LEU A 52 -7.92 -23.50 -8.17
CA LEU A 52 -8.43 -22.15 -8.31
C LEU A 52 -7.30 -21.11 -8.15
N SER A 53 -6.44 -21.23 -7.14
CA SER A 53 -5.24 -20.38 -6.98
C SER A 53 -4.20 -20.56 -8.07
N ALA A 54 -3.96 -21.78 -8.55
CA ALA A 54 -3.05 -22.03 -9.66
C ALA A 54 -3.60 -21.44 -10.98
N ALA A 55 -4.90 -21.55 -11.22
CA ALA A 55 -5.56 -20.95 -12.38
C ALA A 55 -5.56 -19.41 -12.32
N ALA A 56 -5.72 -18.82 -11.13
CA ALA A 56 -5.63 -17.37 -10.93
C ALA A 56 -4.22 -16.81 -11.23
N VAL A 57 -3.17 -17.59 -10.98
CA VAL A 57 -1.78 -17.24 -11.31
C VAL A 57 -1.50 -17.41 -12.82
N ALA A 58 -2.16 -18.36 -13.48
CA ALA A 58 -1.96 -18.65 -14.91
C ALA A 58 -2.82 -17.80 -15.86
N ALA A 59 -4.00 -17.34 -15.41
CA ALA A 59 -4.94 -16.58 -16.23
C ALA A 59 -5.75 -15.57 -15.39
N PRO A 60 -5.13 -14.43 -15.00
CA PRO A 60 -5.81 -13.41 -14.22
C PRO A 60 -6.99 -12.74 -14.97
N THR A 61 -7.04 -12.87 -16.30
CA THR A 61 -8.09 -12.34 -17.19
C THR A 61 -9.36 -13.21 -17.24
N ALA A 62 -9.36 -14.41 -16.66
CA ALA A 62 -10.57 -15.25 -16.59
C ALA A 62 -11.55 -14.80 -15.49
N ALA A 63 -11.17 -13.82 -14.66
CA ALA A 63 -12.00 -13.21 -13.63
C ALA A 63 -13.11 -12.35 -14.25
N HIS A 64 -14.11 -13.01 -14.83
CA HIS A 64 -15.40 -12.40 -15.05
C HIS A 64 -16.02 -12.12 -13.69
N ALA A 65 -16.48 -10.87 -13.51
CA ALA A 65 -17.27 -10.42 -12.38
C ALA A 65 -18.67 -11.04 -12.45
N ASP A 66 -18.77 -12.34 -12.23
CA ASP A 66 -20.00 -12.92 -11.69
C ASP A 66 -19.96 -12.69 -10.19
N GLY A 67 -21.03 -12.15 -9.62
CA GLY A 67 -21.15 -11.64 -8.24
C GLY A 67 -20.87 -12.63 -7.09
N GLY A 68 -20.19 -13.75 -7.35
CA GLY A 68 -19.67 -14.71 -6.38
C GLY A 68 -18.14 -14.95 -6.46
N SER A 69 -17.37 -14.18 -7.24
CA SER A 69 -15.92 -14.41 -7.34
C SER A 69 -15.17 -14.02 -6.05
N VAL A 70 -14.60 -15.02 -5.34
CA VAL A 70 -13.80 -14.86 -4.10
C VAL A 70 -12.55 -13.99 -4.31
N TRP A 71 -12.08 -13.90 -5.56
CA TRP A 71 -10.84 -13.20 -5.93
C TRP A 71 -10.90 -11.69 -5.70
N ILE A 72 -12.05 -11.04 -5.93
CA ILE A 72 -12.18 -9.58 -5.79
C ILE A 72 -12.06 -9.16 -4.29
N PRO A 73 -12.81 -9.75 -3.35
CA PRO A 73 -12.60 -9.48 -1.92
C PRO A 73 -11.19 -9.81 -1.44
N ALA A 74 -10.62 -10.94 -1.89
CA ALA A 74 -9.29 -11.37 -1.47
C ALA A 74 -8.20 -10.36 -1.90
N LEU A 75 -8.21 -9.94 -3.16
CA LEU A 75 -7.26 -8.94 -3.68
C LEU A 75 -7.50 -7.57 -3.05
N SER A 76 -8.75 -7.22 -2.75
CA SER A 76 -9.07 -5.95 -2.08
C SER A 76 -8.52 -5.91 -0.65
N ALA A 77 -8.59 -7.03 0.09
CA ALA A 77 -8.01 -7.13 1.43
C ALA A 77 -6.48 -7.02 1.42
N VAL A 78 -5.83 -7.66 0.44
CA VAL A 78 -4.37 -7.54 0.24
C VAL A 78 -4.01 -6.10 -0.13
N GLY A 79 -4.73 -5.49 -1.07
CA GLY A 79 -4.53 -4.10 -1.48
C GLY A 79 -4.70 -3.11 -0.32
N ALA A 80 -5.70 -3.32 0.53
CA ALA A 80 -5.93 -2.52 1.73
C ALA A 80 -4.73 -2.59 2.70
N GLY A 81 -4.19 -3.80 2.93
CA GLY A 81 -3.01 -3.98 3.77
C GLY A 81 -1.76 -3.28 3.24
N PHE A 82 -1.52 -3.35 1.93
CA PHE A 82 -0.39 -2.65 1.31
C PHE A 82 -0.55 -1.12 1.34
N ALA A 83 -1.76 -0.61 1.08
CA ALA A 83 -2.02 0.83 1.08
C ALA A 83 -1.67 1.48 2.42
N ILE A 84 -2.16 0.92 3.53
CA ILE A 84 -1.84 1.44 4.87
C ILE A 84 -0.42 1.07 5.31
N GLY A 85 0.05 -0.14 5.02
CA GLY A 85 1.36 -0.61 5.46
C GLY A 85 2.51 0.21 4.87
N LEU A 86 2.47 0.50 3.57
CA LEU A 86 3.50 1.31 2.92
C LEU A 86 3.44 2.77 3.36
N ALA A 87 2.23 3.32 3.54
CA ALA A 87 2.07 4.68 4.02
C ALA A 87 2.61 4.85 5.45
N ALA A 88 2.30 3.92 6.35
CA ALA A 88 2.75 3.93 7.74
C ALA A 88 4.27 3.78 7.88
N ILE A 89 4.92 3.00 7.02
CA ILE A 89 6.39 2.91 6.99
C ILE A 89 7.01 4.28 6.66
N GLY A 90 6.45 4.97 5.66
CA GLY A 90 6.91 6.30 5.24
C GLY A 90 6.78 7.34 6.35
N SER A 91 5.59 7.45 6.97
CA SER A 91 5.39 8.41 8.06
C SER A 91 6.19 8.04 9.29
N GLY A 92 6.17 6.78 9.73
CA GLY A 92 6.83 6.34 10.96
C GLY A 92 8.34 6.62 10.96
N VAL A 93 9.03 6.37 9.84
CA VAL A 93 10.45 6.69 9.70
C VAL A 93 10.68 8.21 9.68
N GLY A 94 9.88 8.95 8.93
CA GLY A 94 9.99 10.41 8.85
C GLY A 94 9.78 11.09 10.21
N GLN A 95 8.73 10.69 10.94
CA GLN A 95 8.38 11.21 12.25
C GLN A 95 9.45 10.89 13.30
N GLY A 96 10.03 9.70 13.28
CA GLY A 96 11.13 9.33 14.17
C GLY A 96 12.38 10.19 13.96
N ILE A 97 12.77 10.41 12.71
CA ILE A 97 13.93 11.25 12.38
C ILE A 97 13.67 12.71 12.75
N ALA A 98 12.51 13.26 12.37
CA ALA A 98 12.15 14.65 12.66
C ALA A 98 12.09 14.92 14.18
N SER A 99 11.49 14.01 14.94
CA SER A 99 11.38 14.12 16.40
C SER A 99 12.76 14.04 17.07
N GLY A 100 13.63 13.13 16.62
CA GLY A 100 15.01 13.03 17.13
C GLY A 100 15.80 14.32 16.92
N ARG A 101 15.71 14.92 15.71
CA ARG A 101 16.37 16.19 15.40
C ARG A 101 15.81 17.37 16.20
N CYS A 102 14.51 17.36 16.47
CA CYS A 102 13.87 18.37 17.31
C CYS A 102 14.39 18.28 18.75
N ILE A 103 14.45 17.08 19.33
CA ILE A 103 14.98 16.85 20.69
C ILE A 103 16.45 17.29 20.79
N ASP A 104 17.28 16.96 19.80
CA ASP A 104 18.67 17.42 19.74
C ASP A 104 18.78 18.95 19.70
N GLY A 105 17.88 19.61 18.96
CA GLY A 105 17.77 21.07 18.89
C GLY A 105 17.40 21.69 20.24
N ILE A 106 16.35 21.16 20.87
CA ILE A 106 15.87 21.59 22.19
C ILE A 106 16.95 21.41 23.25
N SER A 107 17.68 20.30 23.22
CA SER A 107 18.76 20.02 24.18
C SER A 107 19.93 21.02 24.07
N ARG A 108 20.16 21.59 22.89
CA ARG A 108 21.23 22.59 22.67
C ARG A 108 20.78 24.01 22.97
N GLN A 109 19.53 24.32 22.67
CA GLN A 109 18.94 25.64 22.85
C GLN A 109 17.53 25.51 23.45
N PRO A 110 17.42 25.39 24.78
CA PRO A 110 16.13 25.18 25.45
C PRO A 110 15.21 26.42 25.34
N GLU A 111 15.79 27.59 25.08
CA GLU A 111 15.09 28.87 24.92
C GLU A 111 14.21 28.94 23.66
N VAL A 112 14.49 28.14 22.62
CA VAL A 112 13.67 28.05 21.39
C VAL A 112 12.79 26.79 21.35
N ALA A 113 12.58 26.14 22.50
CA ALA A 113 11.92 24.84 22.54
C ALA A 113 10.47 24.87 22.05
N ASP A 114 9.72 25.93 22.36
CA ASP A 114 8.31 26.03 21.98
C ASP A 114 8.14 26.29 20.47
N ASP A 115 9.01 27.10 19.87
CA ASP A 115 9.03 27.31 18.41
C ASP A 115 9.36 26.00 17.67
N LEU A 116 10.37 25.25 18.15
CA LEU A 116 10.74 23.95 17.58
C LEU A 116 9.61 22.91 17.71
N ARG A 117 8.90 22.88 18.85
CA ARG A 117 7.72 22.02 19.03
C ARG A 117 6.61 22.39 18.06
N GLY A 118 6.36 23.69 17.82
CA GLY A 118 5.37 24.15 16.85
C GLY A 118 5.67 23.67 15.43
N VAL A 119 6.91 23.87 14.96
CA VAL A 119 7.36 23.40 13.64
C VAL A 119 7.31 21.88 13.53
N LEU A 120 7.70 21.17 14.60
CA LEU A 120 7.63 19.71 14.68
C LEU A 120 6.19 19.24 14.52
N LEU A 121 5.25 19.74 15.32
CA LEU A 121 3.85 19.31 15.28
C LEU A 121 3.21 19.55 13.90
N LEU A 122 3.49 20.69 13.28
CA LEU A 122 3.03 20.96 11.91
C LEU A 122 3.60 19.94 10.91
N SER A 123 4.89 19.63 11.01
CA SER A 123 5.56 18.64 10.16
C SER A 123 5.00 17.23 10.37
N LEU A 124 4.76 16.84 11.63
CA LEU A 124 4.17 15.56 11.99
C LEU A 124 2.73 15.45 11.44
N ALA A 125 1.93 16.51 11.51
CA ALA A 125 0.58 16.52 10.97
C ALA A 125 0.56 16.29 9.45
N PHE A 126 1.49 16.90 8.70
CA PHE A 126 1.60 16.65 7.26
C PHE A 126 2.03 15.22 6.95
N MET A 127 2.98 14.65 7.70
CA MET A 127 3.39 13.24 7.52
C MET A 127 2.24 12.27 7.83
N GLU A 128 1.50 12.52 8.91
CA GLU A 128 0.33 11.70 9.27
C GLU A 128 -0.79 11.78 8.24
N SER A 129 -1.00 12.94 7.60
CA SER A 129 -2.04 13.08 6.57
C SER A 129 -1.86 12.08 5.42
N LEU A 130 -0.61 11.74 5.05
CA LEU A 130 -0.31 10.74 4.03
C LEU A 130 -0.69 9.33 4.49
N THR A 131 -0.45 9.01 5.77
CA THR A 131 -0.86 7.73 6.38
C THR A 131 -2.38 7.63 6.47
N ILE A 132 -3.06 8.73 6.79
CA ILE A 132 -4.52 8.80 6.78
C ILE A 132 -5.07 8.60 5.36
N TYR A 133 -4.44 9.10 4.30
CA TYR A 133 -4.87 8.78 2.93
C TYR A 133 -4.76 7.28 2.63
N GLY A 134 -3.67 6.63 3.05
CA GLY A 134 -3.54 5.17 2.96
C GLY A 134 -4.63 4.43 3.76
N LEU A 135 -4.96 4.92 4.96
CA LEU A 135 -6.02 4.37 5.81
C LEU A 135 -7.39 4.50 5.14
N VAL A 136 -7.70 5.68 4.58
CA VAL A 136 -8.97 5.93 3.89
C VAL A 136 -9.13 4.97 2.71
N ILE A 137 -8.09 4.77 1.90
CA ILE A 137 -8.14 3.81 0.79
C ILE A 137 -8.39 2.39 1.31
N ALA A 138 -7.69 1.98 2.37
CA ALA A 138 -7.89 0.67 2.99
C ALA A 138 -9.33 0.48 3.50
N LEU A 139 -9.90 1.48 4.17
CA LEU A 139 -11.28 1.46 4.65
C LEU A 139 -12.29 1.40 3.49
N VAL A 140 -12.06 2.13 2.40
CA VAL A 140 -12.91 2.08 1.21
C VAL A 140 -12.87 0.69 0.58
N LEU A 141 -11.70 0.08 0.42
CA LEU A 141 -11.57 -1.26 -0.17
C LEU A 141 -12.22 -2.37 0.69
N LEU A 142 -12.25 -2.20 2.00
CA LEU A 142 -12.80 -3.19 2.93
C LEU A 142 -14.30 -3.01 3.19
N PHE A 143 -14.79 -1.77 3.31
CA PHE A 143 -16.15 -1.49 3.78
C PHE A 143 -17.05 -0.82 2.74
N ALA A 144 -16.48 -0.18 1.72
CA ALA A 144 -17.21 0.53 0.67
C ALA A 144 -16.70 0.15 -0.71
N ASN A 145 -16.40 -1.14 -0.91
CA ASN A 145 -15.68 -1.62 -2.08
C ASN A 145 -16.51 -1.37 -3.37
N PRO A 146 -16.04 -0.51 -4.29
CA PRO A 146 -16.80 -0.21 -5.50
C PRO A 146 -16.85 -1.36 -6.50
N LEU A 147 -16.00 -2.38 -6.33
CA LEU A 147 -15.85 -3.53 -7.23
C LEU A 147 -16.77 -4.71 -6.89
N ILE A 148 -17.36 -4.71 -5.68
CA ILE A 148 -18.25 -5.75 -5.20
C ILE A 148 -19.61 -5.09 -4.98
N LYS A 149 -20.47 -5.12 -5.99
CA LYS A 149 -21.87 -4.69 -5.93
C LYS A 149 -22.77 -5.81 -6.40
#